data_AF-A0A1S1TD37-F1
#
_entry.id   AF-A0A1S1TD37-F1
#
_cell.length_a   1.000
_cell.length_b   1.000
_cell.length_c   1.000
_cell.angle_alpha   90.00
_cell.angle_beta   90.00
_cell.angle_gamma   90.00
#
_symmetry.space_group_name_H-M   'P 1'
#
loop_
_entity.id
_entity.type
_entity.pdbx_description
1 polymer ?
#
loop_
_entity_poly.entity_id
_entity_poly.type
_entity_poly.pdbx_seq_one_letter_code
_entity_poly.pdbx_strand_id
1 'polypeptide(L)'
;MRSIRSVLFTTAAIVLSLAALVFTASLALALAGIAAVIAIGSAIAARLGPRPRPAQARAASAGREREMRIWNDGRGTIIDL
;
A
#
# COMPACT_ATOMS: atom_id res chain seq x y z
N MET A 1 -14.53 7.89 -57.41
CA MET A 1 -14.21 6.85 -56.39
C MET A 1 -13.30 7.33 -55.25
N ARG A 2 -12.42 8.32 -55.46
CA ARG A 2 -11.48 8.79 -54.41
C ARG A 2 -12.18 9.46 -53.21
N SER A 3 -13.22 10.25 -53.46
CA SER A 3 -13.99 10.97 -52.43
C SER A 3 -14.79 10.02 -51.52
N ILE A 4 -15.42 8.99 -52.08
CA ILE A 4 -16.16 7.97 -51.29
C ILE A 4 -15.21 7.19 -50.38
N ARG A 5 -14.07 6.74 -50.90
CA ARG A 5 -13.06 6.05 -50.10
C ARG A 5 -12.54 6.95 -48.97
N SER A 6 -12.28 8.23 -49.26
CA SER A 6 -11.88 9.21 -48.25
C SER A 6 -12.91 9.35 -47.14
N VAL A 7 -14.19 9.51 -47.47
CA VAL A 7 -15.25 9.63 -46.46
C VAL A 7 -15.33 8.37 -45.59
N LEU A 8 -15.26 7.18 -46.18
CA LEU A 8 -15.27 5.92 -45.42
C LEU A 8 -14.09 5.80 -44.46
N PHE A 9 -12.88 6.16 -44.90
CA PHE A 9 -11.69 6.12 -44.03
C PHE A 9 -11.77 7.14 -42.89
N THR A 10 -12.22 8.37 -43.16
CA THR A 10 -12.38 9.39 -42.12
C THR A 10 -13.44 8.96 -41.11
N THR A 11 -14.58 8.43 -41.56
CA THR A 11 -15.62 7.92 -40.67
C THR A 11 -15.10 6.75 -39.83
N ALA A 12 -14.39 5.80 -40.43
CA ALA A 12 -13.79 4.68 -39.70
C ALA A 12 -12.79 5.16 -38.64
N ALA A 13 -11.94 6.14 -38.97
CA ALA A 13 -10.98 6.72 -38.04
C ALA A 13 -11.68 7.40 -36.84
N ILE A 14 -12.77 8.13 -37.09
CA ILE A 14 -13.58 8.76 -36.03
C ILE A 14 -14.19 7.69 -35.11
N VAL A 15 -14.83 6.66 -35.70
CA VAL A 15 -15.45 5.58 -34.93
C VAL A 15 -14.42 4.85 -34.08
N LEU A 16 -13.26 4.51 -34.64
CA LEU A 16 -12.18 3.84 -33.91
C LEU A 16 -11.63 4.72 -32.78
N SER A 17 -11.46 6.03 -33.03
CA SER A 17 -10.99 6.98 -32.02
C SER A 17 -11.98 7.10 -30.87
N LEU A 18 -13.27 7.18 -31.18
CA LEU A 18 -14.33 7.25 -30.17
C LEU A 18 -14.41 5.95 -29.37
N ALA A 19 -14.31 4.79 -30.05
CA ALA A 19 -14.28 3.49 -29.40
C ALA A 19 -13.08 3.36 -28.45
N ALA A 20 -11.89 3.78 -28.88
CA ALA A 20 -10.69 3.78 -28.04
C ALA A 20 -10.84 4.70 -26.81
N LEU A 21 -11.47 5.87 -26.99
CA LEU A 21 -11.71 6.81 -25.90
C LEU A 21 -12.69 6.24 -24.88
N VAL A 22 -13.82 5.69 -25.32
CA VAL A 22 -14.80 5.06 -24.43
C VAL A 22 -14.20 3.84 -23.72
N PHE A 23 -13.42 3.03 -24.43
CA PHE A 23 -12.73 1.89 -23.85
C PHE A 23 -11.74 2.32 -22.75
N THR A 24 -10.91 3.33 -23.03
CA THR A 24 -9.94 3.86 -22.07
C THR A 24 -10.65 4.46 -20.85
N ALA A 25 -11.72 5.23 -21.08
CA ALA A 25 -12.53 5.79 -20.01
C ALA A 25 -13.19 4.70 -19.14
N SER A 26 -13.70 3.64 -19.76
CA SER A 26 -14.28 2.49 -19.07
C SER A 26 -13.24 1.77 -18.21
N LEU A 27 -12.04 1.54 -18.75
CA LEU A 27 -10.94 0.91 -18.02
C LEU A 27 -10.50 1.77 -16.82
N ALA A 28 -10.34 3.08 -17.03
CA ALA A 28 -10.01 4.01 -15.96
C ALA A 28 -11.10 4.03 -14.87
N LEU A 29 -12.37 4.02 -15.27
CA LEU A 29 -13.51 3.99 -14.35
C LEU A 29 -13.55 2.68 -13.55
N ALA A 30 -13.25 1.54 -14.17
CA ALA A 30 -13.18 0.26 -13.49
C ALA A 30 -12.08 0.24 -12.43
N LEU A 31 -10.87 0.71 -12.79
CA LEU A 31 -9.74 0.80 -11.86
C LEU A 31 -10.03 1.77 -10.71
N ALA A 32 -10.61 2.93 -11.01
CA ALA A 32 -11.04 3.90 -10.01
C ALA A 32 -12.10 3.31 -9.06
N GLY A 33 -13.05 2.54 -9.59
CA GLY A 33 -14.05 1.83 -8.81
C GLY A 33 -13.44 0.80 -7.84
N ILE A 34 -12.51 -0.02 -8.32
CA ILE A 34 -11.79 -0.99 -7.47
C ILE A 34 -11.01 -0.27 -6.37
N ALA A 35 -10.26 0.78 -6.74
CA ALA A 35 -9.51 1.59 -5.78
C ALA A 35 -10.43 2.24 -4.74
N ALA A 36 -11.60 2.74 -5.15
CA ALA A 36 -12.59 3.33 -4.25
C ALA A 36 -13.14 2.29 -3.25
N VAL A 37 -13.48 1.08 -3.71
CA VAL A 37 -13.96 0.00 -2.81
C VAL A 37 -12.88 -0.37 -1.80
N ILE A 38 -11.62 -0.52 -2.24
CA ILE A 38 -10.49 -0.80 -1.35
C ILE A 38 -10.30 0.34 -0.35
N ALA A 39 -10.31 1.59 -0.81
CA ALA A 39 -10.14 2.76 0.05
C ALA A 39 -11.24 2.83 1.11
N ILE A 40 -12.51 2.69 0.73
CA ILE A 40 -13.65 2.68 1.64
C ILE A 40 -13.54 1.51 2.63
N GLY A 41 -13.27 0.30 2.13
CA GLY A 41 -13.08 -0.89 2.97
C GLY A 41 -11.95 -0.72 3.97
N SER A 42 -10.82 -0.16 3.54
CA SER A 42 -9.67 0.13 4.41
C SER A 42 -9.99 1.21 5.44
N ALA A 43 -10.76 2.24 5.08
CA ALA A 43 -11.15 3.30 5.99
C ALA A 43 -12.12 2.78 7.06
N ILE A 44 -13.06 1.90 6.68
CA ILE A 44 -13.95 1.22 7.62
C ILE A 44 -13.15 0.27 8.52
N ALA A 45 -12.25 -0.54 7.93
CA ALA A 45 -11.39 -1.45 8.68
C ALA A 45 -10.45 -0.71 9.64
N ALA A 46 -9.94 0.48 9.29
CA ALA A 46 -9.13 1.30 10.19
C ALA A 46 -9.95 1.91 11.34
N ARG A 47 -11.24 2.17 11.13
CA ARG A 47 -12.16 2.68 12.17
C ARG A 47 -12.61 1.59 13.13
N LEU A 48 -12.85 0.37 12.63
CA LEU A 48 -13.33 -0.78 13.40
C LEU A 48 -12.20 -1.66 13.94
N GLY A 49 -11.05 -1.63 13.27
CA GLY A 49 -9.88 -2.40 13.64
C GLY A 49 -9.32 -1.92 14.98
N PRO A 50 -8.71 -2.82 15.75
CA PRO A 50 -8.03 -2.44 16.97
C PRO A 50 -7.01 -1.36 16.62
N ARG A 51 -7.16 -0.20 17.29
CA ARG A 51 -6.21 0.93 17.20
C ARG A 51 -4.82 0.30 17.18
N PRO A 52 -3.98 0.53 16.14
CA PRO A 52 -2.65 -0.03 16.11
C PRO A 52 -1.96 0.52 17.35
N ARG A 53 -1.95 -0.29 18.42
CA ARG A 53 -0.96 -0.13 19.45
C ARG A 53 0.31 -0.29 18.65
N PRO A 54 1.19 0.73 18.58
CA PRO A 54 2.52 0.46 18.10
C PRO A 54 2.91 -0.80 18.85
N ALA A 55 3.23 -1.86 18.12
CA ALA A 55 4.04 -2.88 18.70
C ALA A 55 5.25 -2.06 19.12
N GLN A 56 5.30 -1.70 20.40
CA GLN A 56 6.55 -1.65 21.10
C GLN A 56 7.04 -3.09 20.91
N ALA A 57 7.62 -3.37 19.73
CA ALA A 57 8.81 -4.17 19.64
C ALA A 57 9.64 -3.54 20.72
N ARG A 58 9.54 -4.15 21.90
CA ARG A 58 10.14 -3.62 23.09
C ARG A 58 11.57 -3.49 22.65
N ALA A 59 11.99 -2.25 22.47
CA ALA A 59 13.35 -1.82 22.71
C ALA A 59 13.71 -2.07 24.20
N ALA A 60 13.18 -3.15 24.82
CA ALA A 60 13.72 -3.77 26.02
C ALA A 60 14.98 -4.58 25.69
N SER A 61 15.56 -4.40 24.51
CA SER A 61 16.94 -4.79 24.21
C SER A 61 17.87 -3.59 23.99
N ALA A 62 17.36 -2.34 24.05
CA ALA A 62 18.19 -1.14 23.91
C ALA A 62 18.29 -0.30 25.19
N GLY A 63 17.43 -0.56 26.19
CA GLY A 63 17.57 -0.04 27.57
C GLY A 63 17.78 -1.12 28.61
N ARG A 64 18.04 -2.36 28.17
CA ARG A 64 18.33 -3.53 29.01
C ARG A 64 19.65 -4.15 28.57
N GLU A 65 20.68 -3.32 28.50
CA GLU A 65 21.93 -3.75 29.11
C GLU A 65 21.53 -4.32 30.46
N ARG A 66 21.63 -5.65 30.61
CA ARG A 66 21.76 -6.29 31.90
C ARG A 66 22.61 -5.35 32.74
N GLU A 67 22.06 -4.84 33.83
CA GLU A 67 22.89 -4.23 34.87
C GLU A 67 23.77 -5.38 35.36
N MET A 68 24.90 -5.58 34.68
CA MET A 68 25.84 -6.66 34.95
C MET A 68 26.41 -6.34 36.31
N ARG A 69 25.84 -6.97 37.34
CA ARG A 69 26.21 -6.70 38.72
C ARG A 69 27.43 -7.53 39.02
N ILE A 70 28.55 -6.82 39.14
CA ILE A 70 29.83 -7.38 39.51
C ILE A 70 30.11 -6.98 40.95
N TRP A 71 30.28 -7.97 41.81
CA TRP A 71 30.76 -7.73 43.17
C TRP A 71 31.74 -8.81 43.60
N ASN A 72 32.58 -8.48 44.58
CA ASN A 72 33.55 -9.38 45.17
C ASN A 72 33.11 -9.73 46.59
N ASP A 73 32.99 -11.02 46.90
CA ASP A 73 32.54 -11.53 48.20
C ASP A 73 33.70 -11.79 49.18
N GLY A 74 34.91 -11.38 48.84
CA GLY A 74 36.14 -11.63 49.59
C GLY A 74 36.79 -12.99 49.29
N ARG A 75 36.13 -13.86 48.51
CA ARG A 75 36.67 -15.14 48.03
C ARG A 75 36.79 -15.19 46.51
N GLY A 76 36.07 -14.32 45.80
CA GLY A 76 36.19 -14.15 44.36
C GLY A 76 35.24 -13.09 43.80
N THR A 77 35.36 -12.82 42.50
CA THR A 77 34.50 -11.89 41.78
C THR A 77 33.33 -12.64 41.16
N ILE A 78 32.11 -12.21 41.44
CA ILE A 78 30.86 -12.77 40.89
C ILE A 78 30.34 -11.81 39.82
N ILE A 79 29.93 -12.37 38.68
CA ILE A 79 29.37 -11.63 37.56
C ILE A 79 27.98 -12.23 37.30
N ASP A 80 26.94 -11.46 37.65
CA ASP A 80 25.57 -11.82 37.32
C ASP A 80 25.24 -11.25 35.94
N LEU A 81 25.14 -12.16 34.98
CA LEU A 81 24.68 -11.89 33.63
C LEU A 81 23.20 -12.23 33.65
#